data_AF-A0A853GAA4-F1
#
_entry.id   AF-A0A853GAA4-F1
#
_cell.length_a   1.000
_cell.length_b   1.000
_cell.length_c   1.000
_cell.angle_alpha   90.00
_cell.angle_beta   90.00
_cell.angle_gamma   90.00
#
_symmetry.space_group_name_H-M   'P 1'
#
loop_
_entity.id
_entity.type
_entity.pdbx_description
1 polymer ?
#
loop_
_entity_poly.entity_id
_entity_poly.type
_entity_poly.pdbx_seq_one_letter_code
_entity_poly.pdbx_strand_id
1 'polypeptide(L)'
;MNYFAHENGNVTNNTGSLVYATEDGELTLEATTHADRTEDPLAALDAALAKVDSLRGELGAVQNRFQSTIANLNNTVTNLSAARSRIEDADYAVEVSNMTRAQILQQAGTSVLAQANQVPQTVLSLLR
;
A
#
# COMPACT_ATOMS: atom_id res chain seq x y z
N MET A 1 57.64 -27.37 43.65
CA MET A 1 57.57 -26.35 42.58
C MET A 1 57.55 -25.01 43.28
N ASN A 2 58.57 -24.17 43.10
CA ASN A 2 58.59 -22.84 43.72
C ASN A 2 57.81 -21.86 42.83
N TYR A 3 56.94 -21.08 43.44
CA TYR A 3 56.16 -20.03 42.79
C TYR A 3 56.65 -18.69 43.28
N PHE A 4 56.83 -17.75 42.35
CA PHE A 4 57.30 -16.40 42.64
C PHE A 4 56.17 -15.42 42.33
N ALA A 5 55.69 -14.72 43.36
CA ALA A 5 54.77 -13.60 43.21
C ALA A 5 55.55 -12.33 42.91
N HIS A 6 55.12 -11.59 41.89
CA HIS A 6 55.71 -10.32 41.47
C HIS A 6 54.84 -9.15 41.95
N GLU A 7 55.43 -7.96 42.06
CA GLU A 7 54.74 -6.75 42.54
C GLU A 7 53.55 -6.31 41.68
N ASN A 8 53.48 -6.77 40.42
CA ASN A 8 52.36 -6.57 39.51
C ASN A 8 51.19 -7.54 39.74
N GLY A 9 51.24 -8.37 40.79
CA GLY A 9 50.20 -9.33 41.14
C GLY A 9 50.24 -10.64 40.34
N ASN A 10 51.21 -10.81 39.43
CA ASN A 10 51.37 -12.05 38.68
C ASN A 10 52.18 -13.09 39.46
N VAL A 11 51.79 -14.36 39.33
CA VAL A 11 52.54 -15.50 39.89
C VAL A 11 53.23 -16.24 38.75
N THR A 12 54.51 -16.57 38.92
CA THR A 12 55.31 -17.31 37.93
C THR A 12 55.91 -18.58 38.52
N ASN A 13 56.14 -19.58 37.68
CA ASN A 13 56.86 -20.80 38.06
C ASN A 13 58.39 -20.64 37.94
N ASN A 14 59.15 -21.66 38.31
CA ASN A 14 60.62 -21.67 38.24
C ASN A 14 61.20 -21.48 36.82
N THR A 15 60.39 -21.59 35.78
CA THR A 15 60.76 -21.34 34.37
C THR A 15 60.33 -19.95 33.88
N GLY A 16 59.76 -19.11 34.75
CA GLY A 16 59.30 -17.76 34.41
C GLY A 16 57.95 -17.72 33.66
N SER A 17 57.25 -18.84 33.56
CA SER A 17 55.91 -18.90 32.94
C SER A 17 54.85 -18.42 33.94
N LEU A 18 53.88 -17.63 33.45
CA LEU A 18 52.74 -17.14 34.23
C LEU A 18 51.85 -18.31 34.65
N VAL A 19 51.40 -18.28 35.90
CA VAL A 19 50.55 -19.29 36.51
C VAL A 19 49.20 -18.65 36.82
N TYR A 20 48.14 -19.24 36.29
CA TYR A 20 46.75 -18.84 36.52
C TYR A 20 46.07 -19.84 37.46
N ALA A 21 45.14 -19.37 38.29
CA ALA A 21 44.28 -20.24 39.09
C ALA A 21 42.98 -20.53 38.32
N THR A 22 42.62 -21.80 38.22
CA THR A 22 41.32 -22.25 37.70
C THR A 22 40.22 -22.07 38.75
N GLU A 23 38.96 -22.19 38.32
CA GLU A 23 37.78 -22.05 39.19
C GLU A 23 37.76 -23.12 40.31
N ASP A 24 38.36 -24.28 40.06
CA ASP A 24 38.53 -25.38 41.03
C ASP A 24 39.77 -25.21 41.94
N GLY A 25 40.50 -24.11 41.82
CA GLY A 25 41.68 -23.81 42.63
C GLY A 25 42.96 -24.53 42.18
N GLU A 26 42.93 -25.26 41.06
CA GLU A 26 44.13 -25.84 40.46
C GLU A 26 44.93 -24.78 39.70
N LEU A 27 46.27 -24.88 39.76
CA LEU A 27 47.18 -23.97 39.09
C LEU A 27 47.50 -24.47 37.69
N THR A 28 47.25 -23.65 36.67
CA THR A 28 47.50 -23.96 35.25
C THR A 28 48.37 -22.88 34.60
N LEU A 29 49.06 -23.25 33.52
CA LEU A 29 49.85 -22.34 32.69
C LEU A 29 49.02 -21.74 31.55
N GLU A 30 47.81 -22.26 31.33
CA GLU A 30 46.89 -21.78 30.31
C GLU A 30 45.98 -20.70 30.90
N ALA A 31 45.80 -19.59 30.18
CA ALA A 31 44.89 -18.54 30.62
C ALA A 31 43.44 -19.04 30.54
N THR A 32 42.88 -19.49 31.66
CA THR A 32 41.52 -20.08 31.71
C THR A 32 40.39 -19.07 31.76
N THR A 33 40.68 -17.77 31.66
CA THR A 33 39.61 -16.77 31.50
C THR A 33 39.09 -16.82 30.07
N HIS A 34 38.28 -17.84 29.76
CA HIS A 34 37.26 -17.79 28.73
C HIS A 34 36.20 -16.78 29.18
N ALA A 35 36.55 -15.49 29.19
CA ALA A 35 35.49 -14.50 29.05
C ALA A 35 34.87 -14.78 27.69
N ASP A 36 33.56 -14.99 27.63
CA ASP A 36 32.76 -15.07 26.42
C ASP A 36 32.99 -13.81 25.57
N ARG A 37 34.12 -13.76 24.87
CA ARG A 37 34.34 -12.81 23.80
C ARG A 37 33.39 -13.31 22.72
N THR A 38 32.38 -12.52 22.38
CA THR A 38 31.75 -12.64 21.07
C THR A 38 32.90 -12.67 20.09
N GLU A 39 33.20 -13.83 19.49
CA GLU A 39 34.44 -14.00 18.70
C GLU A 39 34.51 -12.96 17.57
N ASP A 40 33.36 -12.47 17.12
CA ASP A 40 33.25 -11.38 16.17
C ASP A 40 31.95 -10.57 16.34
N PRO A 41 31.95 -9.49 17.16
CA PRO A 41 30.78 -8.62 17.31
C PRO A 41 30.44 -7.85 16.02
N LEU A 42 31.40 -7.72 15.09
CA LEU A 42 31.16 -7.08 13.79
C LEU A 42 30.38 -8.01 12.86
N ALA A 43 30.68 -9.31 12.86
CA ALA A 43 29.91 -10.30 12.09
C ALA A 43 28.44 -10.35 12.52
N ALA A 44 28.15 -10.24 13.82
CA ALA A 44 26.79 -10.16 14.34
C ALA A 44 26.07 -8.88 13.88
N LEU A 45 26.78 -7.75 13.83
CA LEU A 45 26.25 -6.48 13.34
C LEU A 45 25.97 -6.53 11.83
N ASP A 46 26.89 -7.11 11.03
CA ASP A 46 26.72 -7.28 9.59
C ASP A 46 25.50 -8.15 9.26
N ALA A 47 25.30 -9.24 10.00
CA ALA A 47 24.12 -10.08 9.87
C ALA A 47 22.82 -9.31 10.19
N ALA A 48 22.84 -8.45 11.23
CA ALA A 48 21.71 -7.62 11.59
C ALA A 48 21.43 -6.55 10.51
N LEU A 49 22.47 -5.90 9.98
CA LEU A 49 22.36 -4.90 8.91
C LEU A 49 21.82 -5.53 7.62
N ALA A 50 22.33 -6.70 7.22
CA ALA A 50 21.84 -7.44 6.06
C ALA A 50 20.34 -7.76 6.17
N LYS A 51 19.87 -8.13 7.37
CA LYS A 51 18.44 -8.37 7.62
C LYS A 51 17.61 -7.10 7.48
N VAL A 52 18.08 -5.98 8.02
CA VAL A 52 17.39 -4.68 7.89
C VAL A 52 17.34 -4.23 6.43
N ASP A 53 18.45 -4.40 5.69
CA ASP A 53 18.52 -4.02 4.28
C ASP A 53 17.62 -4.90 3.40
N SER A 54 17.54 -6.21 3.68
CA SER A 54 16.57 -7.10 3.04
C SER A 54 15.15 -6.62 3.25
N LEU A 55 14.76 -6.33 4.50
CA LEU A 55 13.43 -5.82 4.82
C LEU A 55 13.16 -4.47 4.13
N ARG A 56 14.15 -3.58 4.08
CA ARG A 56 14.02 -2.28 3.39
C ARG A 56 13.84 -2.45 1.89
N GLY A 57 14.53 -3.41 1.28
CA GLY A 57 14.37 -3.79 -0.12
C GLY A 57 12.97 -4.31 -0.42
N GLU A 58 12.45 -5.21 0.42
CA GLU A 58 11.08 -5.73 0.32
C GLU A 58 10.04 -4.60 0.44
N LEU A 59 10.20 -3.70 1.41
CA LEU A 59 9.33 -2.53 1.56
C LEU A 59 9.39 -1.61 0.33
N GLY A 60 10.58 -1.40 -0.25
CA GLY A 60 10.74 -0.64 -1.48
C GLY A 60 10.03 -1.30 -2.67
N ALA A 61 10.11 -2.62 -2.80
CA ALA A 61 9.39 -3.37 -3.84
C ALA A 61 7.86 -3.25 -3.66
N VAL A 62 7.37 -3.35 -2.42
CA VAL A 62 5.95 -3.17 -2.09
C VAL A 62 5.49 -1.75 -2.40
N GLN A 63 6.30 -0.72 -2.08
CA GLN A 63 5.99 0.67 -2.43
C GLN A 63 5.87 0.86 -3.95
N ASN A 64 6.80 0.32 -4.74
CA ASN A 64 6.72 0.36 -6.20
C ASN A 64 5.44 -0.31 -6.73
N ARG A 65 5.07 -1.46 -6.15
CA ARG A 65 3.82 -2.16 -6.49
C ARG A 65 2.58 -1.34 -6.11
N PHE A 66 2.58 -0.64 -4.98
CA PHE A 66 1.48 0.27 -4.62
C PHE A 66 1.40 1.45 -5.57
N GLN A 67 2.51 2.06 -5.94
CA GLN A 67 2.54 3.17 -6.90
C GLN A 67 1.97 2.75 -8.27
N SER A 68 2.37 1.58 -8.80
CA SER A 68 1.84 1.08 -10.08
C SER A 68 0.36 0.72 -10.00
N THR A 69 -0.07 0.12 -8.89
CA THR A 69 -1.49 -0.21 -8.66
C THR A 69 -2.33 1.05 -8.54
N ILE A 70 -1.88 2.07 -7.83
CA ILE A 70 -2.56 3.36 -7.70
C ILE A 70 -2.69 4.05 -9.06
N ALA A 71 -1.62 4.08 -9.86
CA ALA A 71 -1.66 4.66 -11.20
C ALA A 71 -2.68 3.93 -12.10
N ASN A 72 -2.71 2.60 -12.05
CA ASN A 72 -3.69 1.80 -12.80
C ASN A 72 -5.13 2.04 -12.32
N LEU A 73 -5.35 2.10 -11.01
CA LEU A 73 -6.65 2.39 -10.40
C LEU A 73 -7.16 3.78 -10.79
N ASN A 74 -6.31 4.81 -10.76
CA ASN A 74 -6.69 6.16 -11.17
C ASN A 74 -7.17 6.18 -12.62
N ASN A 75 -6.43 5.54 -13.54
CA ASN A 75 -6.86 5.41 -14.93
C ASN A 75 -8.22 4.68 -15.05
N THR A 76 -8.40 3.62 -14.27
CA THR A 76 -9.66 2.85 -14.25
C THR A 76 -10.82 3.70 -13.74
N VAL A 77 -10.63 4.47 -12.67
CA VAL A 77 -11.63 5.38 -12.10
C VAL A 77 -12.00 6.47 -13.09
N THR A 78 -11.02 7.11 -13.74
CA THR A 78 -11.28 8.12 -14.77
C THR A 78 -12.08 7.55 -15.93
N ASN A 79 -11.70 6.37 -16.44
CA ASN A 79 -12.40 5.71 -17.54
C ASN A 79 -13.83 5.30 -17.14
N LEU A 80 -14.01 4.76 -15.93
CA LEU A 80 -15.31 4.35 -15.42
C LEU A 80 -16.22 5.55 -15.17
N SER A 81 -15.70 6.63 -14.57
CA SER A 81 -16.45 7.87 -14.36
C SER A 81 -16.89 8.50 -15.67
N ALA A 82 -16.02 8.52 -16.69
CA ALA A 82 -16.35 9.03 -18.01
C ALA A 82 -17.39 8.15 -18.73
N ALA A 83 -17.29 6.82 -18.59
CA ALA A 83 -18.29 5.90 -19.13
C ALA A 83 -19.64 6.08 -18.44
N ARG A 84 -19.66 6.20 -17.11
CA ARG A 84 -20.87 6.43 -16.33
C ARG A 84 -21.53 7.77 -16.68
N SER A 85 -20.76 8.86 -16.78
CA SER A 85 -21.27 10.16 -17.22
C SER A 85 -21.94 10.07 -18.59
N ARG A 86 -21.32 9.39 -19.56
CA ARG A 86 -21.93 9.20 -20.89
C ARG A 86 -23.23 8.42 -20.86
N ILE A 87 -23.35 7.41 -19.99
CA ILE A 87 -24.59 6.65 -19.83
C ILE A 87 -25.65 7.54 -19.20
N GLU A 88 -25.35 8.19 -18.09
CA GLU A 88 -26.28 9.08 -17.39
C GLU A 88 -26.76 10.25 -18.29
N ASP A 89 -25.84 10.88 -19.03
CA ASP A 89 -26.15 11.98 -19.95
C ASP A 89 -27.00 11.49 -21.15
N ALA A 90 -26.70 10.31 -21.70
CA ALA A 90 -27.48 9.74 -22.80
C ALA A 90 -28.89 9.36 -22.35
N ASP A 91 -29.03 8.74 -21.17
CA ASP A 91 -30.32 8.39 -20.59
C ASP A 91 -31.15 9.65 -20.30
N TYR A 92 -30.54 10.69 -19.76
CA TYR A 92 -31.20 11.98 -19.53
C TYR A 92 -31.65 12.64 -20.84
N ALA A 93 -30.79 12.63 -21.88
CA ALA A 93 -31.15 13.18 -23.19
C ALA A 93 -32.35 12.44 -23.82
N VAL A 94 -32.42 11.12 -23.66
CA VAL A 94 -33.56 10.31 -24.15
C VAL A 94 -34.83 10.62 -23.36
N GLU A 95 -34.77 10.68 -22.03
CA GLU A 95 -35.93 10.97 -21.19
C GLU A 95 -36.47 12.38 -21.44
N VAL A 96 -35.60 13.39 -21.51
CA VAL A 96 -35.99 14.77 -21.85
C VAL A 96 -36.60 14.82 -23.24
N SER A 97 -36.04 14.12 -24.23
CA SER A 97 -36.61 14.05 -25.58
C SER A 97 -38.00 13.42 -25.59
N ASN A 98 -38.22 12.38 -24.78
CA ASN A 98 -39.53 11.74 -24.63
C ASN A 98 -40.53 12.65 -23.92
N MET A 99 -40.11 13.33 -22.85
CA MET A 99 -40.91 14.32 -22.14
C MET A 99 -41.32 15.47 -23.07
N THR A 100 -40.37 16.06 -23.81
CA THR A 100 -40.65 17.12 -24.78
C THR A 100 -41.57 16.63 -25.89
N ARG A 101 -41.36 15.41 -26.42
CA ARG A 101 -42.29 14.81 -27.40
C ARG A 101 -43.70 14.68 -26.81
N ALA A 102 -43.84 14.21 -25.58
CA ALA A 102 -45.13 14.09 -24.91
C ALA A 102 -45.81 15.46 -24.71
N GLN A 103 -45.07 16.48 -24.31
CA GLN A 103 -45.58 17.86 -24.18
C GLN A 103 -46.05 18.43 -25.53
N ILE A 104 -45.26 18.24 -26.59
CA ILE A 104 -45.64 18.66 -27.95
C ILE A 104 -46.90 17.92 -28.40
N LEU A 105 -47.00 16.61 -28.15
CA LEU A 105 -48.19 15.82 -28.49
C LEU A 105 -49.43 16.28 -27.72
N GLN A 106 -49.30 16.68 -26.45
CA GLN A 106 -50.41 17.23 -25.67
C GLN A 106 -50.85 18.60 -26.21
N GLN A 107 -49.91 19.48 -26.55
CA GLN A 107 -50.22 20.79 -27.14
C GLN A 107 -50.82 20.66 -28.55
N ALA A 108 -50.27 19.78 -29.38
CA ALA A 108 -50.81 19.46 -30.70
C ALA A 108 -52.18 18.79 -30.58
N GLY A 109 -52.37 17.88 -29.64
CA GLY A 109 -53.64 17.21 -29.38
C GLY A 109 -54.75 18.19 -29.02
N THR A 110 -54.48 19.17 -28.16
CA THR A 110 -55.46 20.21 -27.82
C THR A 110 -55.76 21.15 -28.99
N SER A 111 -54.74 21.54 -29.77
CA SER A 111 -54.92 22.36 -30.99
C SER A 111 -55.69 21.62 -32.09
N VAL A 112 -55.40 20.34 -32.32
CA VAL A 112 -56.10 19.48 -33.29
C VAL A 112 -57.53 19.21 -32.83
N LEU A 113 -57.78 18.99 -31.53
CA LEU A 113 -59.14 18.90 -30.99
C LEU A 113 -59.93 20.19 -31.20
N ALA A 114 -59.31 21.35 -30.95
CA ALA A 114 -59.95 22.64 -31.20
C ALA A 114 -60.30 22.83 -32.68
N GLN A 115 -59.38 22.47 -33.59
CA GLN A 115 -59.60 22.51 -35.03
C GLN A 115 -60.70 21.52 -35.46
N ALA A 116 -60.66 20.28 -34.99
CA ALA A 116 -61.63 19.23 -35.30
C ALA A 116 -63.04 19.58 -34.80
N ASN A 117 -63.17 20.30 -33.70
CA ASN A 117 -64.46 20.78 -33.19
C ASN A 117 -65.06 21.93 -34.04
N GLN A 118 -64.23 22.70 -34.74
CA GLN A 118 -64.69 23.79 -35.61
C GLN A 118 -65.14 23.30 -37.00
N VAL A 119 -64.56 22.21 -37.50
CA VAL A 119 -64.89 21.64 -38.83
C VAL A 119 -66.39 21.32 -39.00
N PRO A 120 -67.08 20.63 -38.07
CA PRO A 120 -68.51 20.34 -38.19
C PRO A 120 -69.39 21.58 -38.29
N GLN A 121 -69.03 22.67 -37.60
CA GLN A 121 -69.81 23.91 -37.60
C GLN A 121 -69.71 24.62 -38.95
N THR A 122 -68.54 24.59 -39.60
CA THR A 122 -68.37 25.12 -40.96
C THR A 122 -69.11 24.30 -42.01
N VAL A 123 -69.25 22.98 -41.83
CA VAL A 123 -70.05 22.13 -42.73
C VAL A 123 -71.54 22.41 -42.56
N LEU A 124 -72.01 22.62 -41.33
CA LEU A 124 -73.41 23.01 -41.07
C LEU A 124 -73.76 24.39 -41.64
N SER A 125 -72.82 25.33 -41.71
CA SER A 125 -73.06 26.62 -42.37
C SER A 125 -73.12 26.52 -43.90
N LEU A 126 -72.55 25.48 -44.50
CA LEU A 126 -72.60 25.21 -45.95
C LEU A 126 -73.85 24.41 -46.36
N LEU A 127 -74.61 23.86 -45.42
CA LEU A 127 -75.86 23.14 -45.64
C LEU A 127 -77.12 24.00 -45.43
N ARG A 128 -76.96 25.30 -45.18
CA ARG A 128 -78.04 26.30 -45.07
C ARG A 128 -78.02 27.24 -46.25
#